data_AF-A0A3S0Z4E5-F1
#
_entry.id   AF-A0A3S0Z4E5-F1
#
_cell.length_a   1.000
_cell.length_b   1.000
_cell.length_c   1.000
_cell.angle_alpha   90.00
_cell.angle_beta   90.00
_cell.angle_gamma   90.00
#
_symmetry.space_group_name_H-M   'P 1'
#
loop_
_entity.id
_entity.type
_entity.pdbx_description
1 polymer ?
#
loop_
_entity_poly.entity_id
_entity_poly.type
_entity_poly.pdbx_seq_one_letter_code
_entity_poly.pdbx_strand_id
1 'polypeptide(L)'
;MAEAKHHQSNYKGWLYKWTNYLKGNQKRWFVLQNGLLSYYRNQAEMAHTCRGTINLANATIQTEDAFSIVIRNGGAQTFYLKATSEVERQKWIMALELAKTEAKKMADAESSSTDSWFLIESDEDEGQQPDKAELTLMLHTLAAKLEDLSTCNDLIARHGLALTKTLSELESTHAPNEAASSMKAVQERATLFRITSTAMINACSEFYELSQSQGRRWQRAIQHGHEQRLKLEEMVEQLAKNVVSLEKKARMSITG
;
A
#
# COMPACT_ATOMS: atom_id res chain seq x y z
N MET A 1 -31.30 -4.67 -28.05
CA MET A 1 -29.98 -4.89 -27.39
C MET A 1 -28.91 -4.49 -28.38
N ALA A 2 -28.31 -3.32 -28.21
CA ALA A 2 -27.20 -2.87 -29.04
C ALA A 2 -25.90 -3.08 -28.24
N GLU A 3 -25.07 -4.01 -28.69
CA GLU A 3 -23.72 -4.21 -28.16
C GLU A 3 -22.89 -2.96 -28.46
N ALA A 4 -22.51 -2.22 -27.42
CA ALA A 4 -21.53 -1.16 -27.53
C ALA A 4 -20.17 -1.79 -27.89
N LYS A 5 -19.81 -1.75 -29.17
CA LYS A 5 -18.44 -2.02 -29.62
C LYS A 5 -17.53 -0.93 -29.05
N HIS A 6 -17.03 -1.14 -27.84
CA HIS A 6 -15.95 -0.36 -27.27
C HIS A 6 -14.78 -0.40 -28.25
N HIS A 7 -14.42 0.75 -28.82
CA HIS A 7 -13.14 0.90 -29.50
C HIS A 7 -12.07 0.79 -28.42
N GLN A 8 -11.57 -0.41 -28.22
CA GLN A 8 -10.53 -0.69 -27.25
C GLN A 8 -9.23 -0.21 -27.88
N SER A 9 -8.64 0.86 -27.32
CA SER A 9 -7.30 1.32 -27.69
C SER A 9 -6.26 0.25 -27.36
N ASN A 10 -6.11 -0.72 -28.27
CA ASN A 10 -5.15 -1.80 -28.15
C ASN A 10 -3.96 -1.51 -29.05
N TYR A 11 -2.81 -1.22 -28.45
CA TYR A 11 -1.56 -0.98 -29.17
C TYR A 11 -0.43 -1.74 -28.50
N LYS A 12 0.41 -2.42 -29.27
CA LYS A 12 1.50 -3.23 -28.73
C LYS A 12 2.74 -3.11 -29.60
N GLY A 13 3.89 -3.15 -28.97
CA GLY A 13 5.16 -2.97 -29.67
C GLY A 13 6.37 -2.95 -28.74
N TRP A 14 7.54 -2.83 -29.33
CA TRP A 14 8.78 -2.74 -28.58
C TRP A 14 9.11 -1.28 -28.25
N LEU A 15 9.50 -1.02 -27.01
CA LEU A 15 10.13 0.23 -26.59
C LEU A 15 11.34 -0.07 -25.72
N TYR A 16 12.27 0.87 -25.67
CA TYR A 16 13.37 0.81 -24.72
C TYR A 16 12.95 1.48 -23.42
N LYS A 17 12.91 0.73 -22.33
CA LYS A 17 12.59 1.23 -21.00
C LYS A 17 13.86 1.41 -20.19
N TRP A 18 14.02 2.57 -19.53
CA TRP A 18 15.06 2.73 -18.53
C TRP A 18 14.81 1.80 -17.33
N THR A 19 15.81 1.00 -16.96
CA THR A 19 15.71 0.09 -15.81
C THR A 19 16.52 0.57 -14.60
N ASN A 20 17.84 0.77 -14.74
CA ASN A 20 18.72 1.28 -13.68
C ASN A 20 20.08 1.70 -14.28
N TYR A 21 20.95 2.33 -13.48
CA TYR A 21 22.27 2.80 -13.95
C TYR A 21 23.20 1.67 -14.42
N LEU A 22 23.01 0.44 -13.94
CA LEU A 22 23.84 -0.72 -14.31
C LEU A 22 23.42 -1.35 -15.66
N LYS A 23 22.11 -1.47 -15.92
CA LYS A 23 21.53 -2.12 -17.12
C LYS A 23 21.09 -1.11 -18.19
N GLY A 24 20.90 0.16 -17.82
CA GLY A 24 20.50 1.24 -18.71
C GLY A 24 19.11 1.04 -19.33
N ASN A 25 19.01 1.39 -20.62
CA ASN A 25 17.79 1.21 -21.41
C ASN A 25 17.70 -0.21 -21.95
N GLN A 26 16.60 -0.91 -21.66
CA GLN A 26 16.38 -2.30 -22.05
C GLN A 26 15.16 -2.41 -22.95
N LYS A 27 15.27 -3.21 -24.03
CA LYS A 27 14.15 -3.47 -24.92
C LYS A 27 13.08 -4.26 -24.16
N ARG A 28 11.85 -3.76 -24.16
CA ARG A 28 10.69 -4.37 -23.48
C ARG A 28 9.48 -4.33 -24.41
N TRP A 29 8.66 -5.37 -24.30
CA TRP A 29 7.42 -5.46 -25.06
C TRP A 29 6.33 -4.76 -24.26
N PHE A 30 5.73 -3.72 -24.84
CA PHE A 30 4.67 -2.95 -24.23
C PHE A 30 3.33 -3.31 -24.86
N VAL A 31 2.30 -3.33 -24.02
CA VAL A 31 0.92 -3.56 -24.40
C VAL A 31 0.08 -2.50 -23.72
N LEU A 32 -0.58 -1.70 -24.55
CA LEU A 32 -1.59 -0.73 -24.15
C LEU A 32 -2.94 -1.38 -24.35
N GLN A 33 -3.71 -1.53 -23.27
CA GLN A 33 -5.05 -2.10 -23.31
C GLN A 33 -5.88 -1.56 -22.15
N ASN A 34 -7.14 -1.18 -22.39
CA ASN A 34 -8.08 -0.73 -21.34
C ASN A 34 -7.57 0.45 -20.51
N GLY A 35 -6.87 1.41 -21.13
CA GLY A 35 -6.29 2.54 -20.40
C GLY A 35 -5.09 2.17 -19.52
N LEU A 36 -4.62 0.93 -19.58
CA LEU A 36 -3.43 0.45 -18.87
C LEU A 36 -2.29 0.22 -19.86
N LEU A 37 -1.10 0.71 -19.52
CA LEU A 37 0.14 0.42 -20.25
C LEU A 37 0.98 -0.57 -19.45
N SER A 38 1.01 -1.83 -19.88
CA SER A 38 1.76 -2.93 -19.27
C SER A 38 3.02 -3.26 -20.07
N TYR A 39 4.06 -3.77 -19.41
CA TYR A 39 5.27 -4.22 -20.10
C TYR A 39 5.79 -5.58 -19.64
N TYR A 40 6.49 -6.23 -20.57
CA TYR A 40 6.99 -7.61 -20.46
C TYR A 40 8.44 -7.69 -20.95
N ARG A 41 9.18 -8.72 -20.53
CA ARG A 41 10.55 -8.95 -21.04
C ARG A 41 10.52 -9.22 -22.55
N ASN A 42 9.58 -10.04 -23.00
CA ASN A 42 9.37 -10.36 -24.41
C ASN A 42 7.88 -10.71 -24.67
N GLN A 43 7.53 -10.88 -25.94
CA GLN A 43 6.16 -11.20 -26.37
C GLN A 43 5.72 -12.62 -25.94
N ALA A 44 6.64 -13.58 -25.81
CA ALA A 44 6.32 -14.95 -25.42
C ALA A 44 5.98 -15.08 -23.92
N GLU A 45 6.55 -14.20 -23.08
CA GLU A 45 6.32 -14.16 -21.63
C GLU A 45 5.02 -13.42 -21.24
N MET A 46 4.25 -12.92 -22.22
CA MET A 46 2.96 -12.25 -21.97
C MET A 46 1.98 -13.11 -21.17
N ALA A 47 2.03 -14.44 -21.34
CA ALA A 47 1.15 -15.38 -20.66
C ALA A 47 1.56 -15.70 -19.21
N HIS A 48 2.78 -15.33 -18.80
CA HIS A 48 3.36 -15.85 -17.56
C HIS A 48 3.73 -14.78 -16.54
N THR A 49 4.23 -13.59 -16.93
CA THR A 49 4.61 -12.55 -15.96
C THR A 49 4.52 -11.11 -16.51
N CYS A 50 3.58 -10.32 -15.98
CA CYS A 50 3.59 -8.85 -16.17
C CYS A 50 4.68 -8.22 -15.29
N ARG A 51 5.46 -7.28 -15.82
CA ARG A 51 6.58 -6.62 -15.08
C ARG A 51 6.24 -5.27 -14.51
N GLY A 52 5.08 -4.73 -14.86
CA GLY A 52 4.61 -3.46 -14.38
C GLY A 52 3.61 -2.85 -15.34
N THR A 53 2.70 -2.08 -14.76
CA THR A 53 1.56 -1.47 -15.45
C THR A 53 1.37 -0.06 -14.95
N ILE A 54 1.15 0.90 -15.85
CA ILE A 54 0.72 2.27 -15.51
C ILE A 54 -0.72 2.47 -15.95
N ASN A 55 -1.56 2.98 -15.05
CA ASN A 55 -2.87 3.49 -15.39
C ASN A 55 -2.75 4.89 -16.03
N LEU A 56 -3.31 5.05 -17.22
CA LEU A 56 -3.23 6.27 -17.99
C LEU A 56 -4.30 7.31 -17.62
N ALA A 57 -5.37 6.92 -16.90
CA ALA A 57 -6.47 7.81 -16.54
C ALA A 57 -5.98 9.14 -15.93
N ASN A 58 -4.99 9.08 -15.05
CA ASN A 58 -4.39 10.26 -14.41
C ASN A 58 -2.91 10.49 -14.78
N ALA A 59 -2.43 9.83 -15.84
CA ALA A 59 -1.03 9.95 -16.23
C ALA A 59 -0.76 11.22 -17.05
N THR A 60 0.38 11.86 -16.79
CA THR A 60 0.94 12.94 -17.59
C THR A 60 1.97 12.36 -18.55
N ILE A 61 1.79 12.59 -19.85
CA ILE A 61 2.70 12.15 -20.90
C ILE A 61 3.53 13.37 -21.33
N GLN A 62 4.85 13.25 -21.30
CA GLN A 62 5.79 14.29 -21.68
C GLN A 62 6.74 13.75 -22.75
N THR A 63 7.13 14.62 -23.68
CA THR A 63 8.11 14.33 -24.71
C THR A 63 9.23 15.35 -24.61
N GLU A 64 10.46 14.91 -24.36
CA GLU A 64 11.62 15.79 -24.27
C GLU A 64 12.39 15.85 -25.61
N ASP A 65 12.50 14.72 -26.33
CA ASP A 65 13.30 14.58 -27.55
C ASP A 65 12.54 13.88 -28.70
N ALA A 66 13.19 13.79 -29.87
CA ALA A 66 12.71 13.06 -31.06
C ALA A 66 12.34 11.58 -30.80
N PHE A 67 12.86 10.98 -29.73
CA PHE A 67 12.69 9.55 -29.43
C PHE A 67 12.18 9.27 -28.02
N SER A 68 12.15 10.25 -27.11
CA SER A 68 11.84 10.02 -25.70
C SER A 68 10.36 10.22 -25.39
N ILE A 69 9.84 9.38 -24.50
CA ILE A 69 8.49 9.45 -23.96
C ILE A 69 8.59 9.23 -22.44
N VAL A 70 8.09 10.17 -21.66
CA VAL A 70 8.05 10.08 -20.20
C VAL A 70 6.60 10.04 -19.76
N ILE A 71 6.21 8.98 -19.07
CA ILE A 71 4.84 8.80 -18.58
C ILE A 71 4.89 8.83 -17.06
N ARG A 72 4.24 9.82 -16.43
CA ARG A 72 4.19 10.01 -14.97
C ARG A 72 2.77 9.81 -14.48
N ASN A 73 2.55 8.98 -13.48
CA ASN A 73 1.24 8.82 -12.86
C ASN A 73 1.27 9.36 -11.42
N GLY A 74 0.75 10.58 -11.21
CA GLY A 74 0.45 11.14 -9.88
C GLY A 74 1.57 11.14 -8.83
N GLY A 75 2.84 10.99 -9.23
CA GLY A 75 4.00 10.90 -8.31
C GLY A 75 4.37 9.48 -7.86
N ALA A 76 3.59 8.45 -8.20
CA ALA A 76 3.84 7.06 -7.78
C ALA A 76 4.73 6.27 -8.75
N GLN A 77 4.56 6.46 -10.07
CA GLN A 77 5.31 5.71 -11.08
C GLN A 77 5.69 6.58 -12.27
N THR A 78 6.94 6.45 -12.74
CA THR A 78 7.43 7.12 -13.95
C THR A 78 8.08 6.12 -14.89
N PHE A 79 7.56 6.00 -16.12
CA PHE A 79 8.20 5.25 -17.19
C PHE A 79 8.97 6.20 -18.10
N TYR A 80 10.28 6.00 -18.15
CA TYR A 80 11.17 6.62 -19.14
C TYR A 80 11.34 5.64 -20.31
N LEU A 81 10.80 6.02 -21.46
CA LEU A 81 10.72 5.19 -22.65
C LEU A 81 11.44 5.87 -23.81
N LYS A 82 12.02 5.05 -24.70
CA LYS A 82 12.56 5.49 -25.98
C LYS A 82 12.03 4.61 -27.11
N ALA A 83 11.54 5.26 -28.16
CA ALA A 83 11.12 4.60 -29.40
C ALA A 83 12.31 4.40 -30.35
N THR A 84 12.17 3.51 -31.35
CA THR A 84 13.23 3.26 -32.33
C THR A 84 13.31 4.32 -33.43
N SER A 85 12.21 5.06 -33.64
CA SER A 85 12.11 6.14 -34.60
C SER A 85 11.11 7.20 -34.13
N GLU A 86 11.22 8.40 -34.69
CA GLU A 86 10.27 9.48 -34.43
C GLU A 86 8.83 9.11 -34.85
N VAL A 87 8.70 8.38 -35.97
CA VAL A 87 7.42 7.89 -36.47
C VAL A 87 6.80 6.90 -35.48
N GLU A 88 7.59 5.98 -34.94
CA GLU A 88 7.12 5.04 -33.92
C GLU A 88 6.76 5.75 -32.61
N ARG A 89 7.57 6.73 -32.19
CA ARG A 89 7.25 7.60 -31.04
C ARG A 89 5.87 8.24 -31.24
N GLN A 90 5.63 8.84 -32.40
CA GLN A 90 4.37 9.52 -32.69
C GLN A 90 3.17 8.58 -32.62
N LYS A 91 3.31 7.35 -33.12
CA LYS A 91 2.28 6.31 -33.01
C LYS A 91 1.99 5.96 -31.55
N TRP A 92 3.04 5.79 -30.73
CA TRP A 92 2.86 5.53 -29.30
C TRP A 92 2.19 6.70 -28.57
N ILE A 93 2.62 7.94 -28.79
CA ILE A 93 2.00 9.12 -28.17
C ILE A 93 0.51 9.21 -28.53
N MET A 94 0.18 9.03 -29.81
CA MET A 94 -1.20 9.06 -30.26
C MET A 94 -2.05 7.98 -29.58
N ALA A 95 -1.54 6.75 -29.49
CA ALA A 95 -2.24 5.65 -28.84
C ALA A 95 -2.42 5.90 -27.32
N LEU A 96 -1.38 6.40 -26.65
CA LEU A 96 -1.39 6.68 -25.21
C LEU A 96 -2.35 7.80 -24.83
N GLU A 97 -2.36 8.91 -25.58
CA GLU A 97 -3.28 10.03 -25.34
C GLU A 97 -4.73 9.60 -25.61
N LEU A 98 -4.97 8.84 -26.67
CA LEU A 98 -6.30 8.33 -26.98
C LEU A 98 -6.80 7.42 -25.85
N ALA A 99 -5.99 6.44 -25.43
CA ALA A 99 -6.34 5.55 -24.32
C ALA A 99 -6.55 6.29 -22.99
N LYS A 100 -5.78 7.34 -22.71
CA LYS A 100 -5.96 8.21 -21.53
C LYS A 100 -7.31 8.91 -21.55
N THR A 101 -7.72 9.48 -22.69
CA THR A 101 -9.02 10.15 -22.80
C THR A 101 -10.19 9.18 -22.64
N GLU A 102 -10.06 7.94 -23.12
CA GLU A 102 -11.05 6.89 -22.94
C GLU A 102 -11.15 6.45 -21.48
N ALA A 103 -10.00 6.25 -20.81
CA ALA A 103 -9.95 5.82 -19.42
C ALA A 103 -10.60 6.83 -18.47
N LYS A 104 -10.39 8.15 -18.69
CA LYS A 104 -11.07 9.19 -17.91
C LYS A 104 -12.59 9.16 -18.07
N LYS A 105 -13.08 9.01 -19.30
CA LYS A 105 -14.52 8.94 -19.58
C LYS A 105 -15.19 7.74 -18.90
N MET A 106 -14.48 6.61 -18.81
CA MET A 106 -14.98 5.42 -18.10
C MET A 106 -15.00 5.65 -16.58
N ALA A 107 -13.98 6.28 -16.01
CA ALA A 107 -13.91 6.60 -14.58
C ALA A 107 -15.01 7.61 -14.14
N ASP A 108 -15.30 8.61 -14.97
CA ASP A 108 -16.34 9.61 -14.69
C ASP A 108 -17.77 9.00 -14.78
N ALA A 109 -17.96 7.94 -15.56
CA ALA A 109 -19.24 7.25 -15.69
C ALA A 109 -19.56 6.30 -14.52
N GLU A 110 -18.54 5.83 -13.78
CA GLU A 110 -18.69 4.98 -12.60
C GLU A 110 -18.79 5.76 -11.28
N SER A 111 -18.56 7.08 -11.29
CA SER A 111 -18.59 7.97 -10.11
C SER A 111 -20.00 8.44 -9.70
N SER A 112 -21.00 7.55 -9.73
CA SER A 112 -22.31 7.78 -9.12
C SER A 112 -22.66 6.78 -8.00
N SER A 113 -21.76 5.86 -7.67
CA SER A 113 -22.02 4.87 -6.63
C SER A 113 -20.74 4.49 -5.89
N THR A 114 -20.66 4.95 -4.65
CA THR A 114 -19.83 4.38 -3.56
C THR A 114 -18.36 4.80 -3.54
N ASP A 115 -18.10 5.81 -2.72
CA ASP A 115 -17.06 5.89 -1.68
C ASP A 115 -15.78 5.05 -1.94
N SER A 116 -14.80 5.65 -2.62
CA SER A 116 -13.53 5.02 -2.98
C SER A 116 -12.36 5.68 -2.26
N TRP A 117 -12.19 5.33 -0.99
CA TRP A 117 -10.91 5.46 -0.28
C TRP A 117 -10.29 4.07 -0.10
N PHE A 118 -9.80 3.46 -1.18
CA PHE A 118 -8.77 2.41 -1.13
C PHE A 118 -8.23 2.13 -2.54
N LEU A 119 -7.06 1.51 -2.64
CA LEU A 119 -6.32 1.08 -3.85
C LEU A 119 -5.23 2.03 -4.37
N ILE A 120 -4.11 2.09 -3.64
CA ILE A 120 -2.78 2.04 -4.27
C ILE A 120 -1.92 1.06 -3.45
N GLU A 121 -1.88 -0.18 -3.91
CA GLU A 121 -0.81 -1.14 -3.60
C GLU A 121 0.39 -0.80 -4.47
N SER A 122 1.57 -0.69 -3.84
CA SER A 122 2.85 -0.42 -4.49
C SER A 122 3.71 -1.68 -4.40
N ASP A 123 3.71 -2.49 -5.46
CA ASP A 123 4.70 -3.55 -5.64
C ASP A 123 6.01 -2.96 -6.18
N GLU A 124 6.99 -2.81 -5.29
CA GLU A 124 8.42 -2.71 -5.64
C GLU A 124 9.11 -4.02 -5.19
N ASP A 125 9.45 -4.88 -6.15
CA ASP A 125 10.34 -6.03 -5.94
C ASP A 125 11.79 -5.60 -6.18
N GLU A 126 12.58 -5.47 -5.11
CA GLU A 126 13.70 -6.38 -4.83
C GLU A 126 14.31 -6.03 -3.47
N GLY A 127 14.05 -6.89 -2.49
CA GLY A 127 14.80 -6.96 -1.24
C GLY A 127 13.92 -6.92 0.00
N GLN A 128 13.31 -8.06 0.34
CA GLN A 128 12.81 -8.48 1.66
C GLN A 128 12.44 -7.37 2.68
N GLN A 129 11.80 -6.30 2.24
CA GLN A 129 11.18 -5.32 3.10
C GLN A 129 9.80 -5.89 3.42
N PRO A 130 9.33 -5.89 4.67
CA PRO A 130 7.92 -6.13 4.91
C PRO A 130 7.18 -5.05 4.16
N ASP A 131 6.31 -5.49 3.27
CA ASP A 131 5.53 -4.66 2.38
C ASP A 131 4.92 -3.50 3.19
N LYS A 132 5.08 -2.27 2.71
CA LYS A 132 4.54 -1.08 3.37
C LYS A 132 3.04 -1.26 3.61
N ALA A 133 2.34 -1.91 2.68
CA ALA A 133 0.93 -2.25 2.83
C ALA A 133 0.70 -3.21 4.01
N GLU A 134 1.57 -4.20 4.19
CA GLU A 134 1.52 -5.13 5.30
C GLU A 134 1.78 -4.44 6.65
N LEU A 135 2.74 -3.51 6.73
CA LEU A 135 2.97 -2.69 7.94
C LEU A 135 1.74 -1.84 8.28
N THR A 136 1.12 -1.22 7.28
CA THR A 136 -0.11 -0.44 7.47
C THR A 136 -1.27 -1.33 7.94
N LEU A 137 -1.45 -2.51 7.35
CA LEU A 137 -2.47 -3.48 7.76
C LEU A 137 -2.27 -3.93 9.21
N MET A 138 -1.03 -4.22 9.60
CA MET A 138 -0.70 -4.63 10.97
C MET A 138 -0.96 -3.51 11.98
N LEU A 139 -0.61 -2.26 11.65
CA LEU A 139 -0.92 -1.09 12.47
C LEU A 139 -2.43 -0.89 12.64
N HIS A 140 -3.19 -1.00 11.55
CA HIS A 140 -4.64 -0.89 11.60
C HIS A 140 -5.26 -1.99 12.48
N THR A 141 -4.75 -3.22 12.39
CA THR A 141 -5.23 -4.35 13.21
C THR A 141 -4.97 -4.10 14.70
N LEU A 142 -3.78 -3.61 15.05
CA LEU A 142 -3.45 -3.26 16.44
C LEU A 142 -4.31 -2.10 16.95
N ALA A 143 -4.57 -1.09 16.12
CA ALA A 143 -5.44 0.03 16.46
C ALA A 143 -6.87 -0.42 16.75
N ALA A 144 -7.43 -1.29 15.90
CA ALA A 144 -8.75 -1.87 16.13
C ALA A 144 -8.82 -2.66 17.45
N LYS A 145 -7.80 -3.47 17.76
CA LYS A 145 -7.75 -4.21 19.04
C LYS A 145 -7.59 -3.29 20.25
N LEU A 146 -6.94 -2.15 20.10
CA LEU A 146 -6.86 -1.14 21.16
C LEU A 146 -8.23 -0.48 21.41
N GLU A 147 -9.01 -0.25 20.35
CA GLU A 147 -10.38 0.27 20.43
C GLU A 147 -11.34 -0.72 21.10
N ASP A 148 -11.23 -2.02 20.79
CA ASP A 148 -11.94 -3.10 21.47
C ASP A 148 -11.65 -3.10 22.98
N LEU A 149 -10.37 -2.96 23.34
CA LEU A 149 -9.91 -2.93 24.73
C LEU A 149 -10.39 -1.69 25.47
N SER A 150 -10.39 -0.52 24.81
CA SER A 150 -10.99 0.71 25.37
C SER A 150 -12.49 0.53 25.63
N THR A 151 -13.20 -0.07 24.68
CA THR A 151 -14.64 -0.33 24.80
C THR A 151 -14.95 -1.29 25.96
N CYS A 152 -14.16 -2.35 26.11
CA CYS A 152 -14.28 -3.29 27.21
C CYS A 152 -13.98 -2.63 28.57
N ASN A 153 -12.95 -1.77 28.64
CA ASN A 153 -12.60 -1.01 29.83
C ASN A 153 -13.75 -0.09 30.27
N ASP A 154 -14.36 0.64 29.34
CA ASP A 154 -15.49 1.54 29.63
C ASP A 154 -16.74 0.77 30.07
N LEU A 155 -16.98 -0.41 29.50
CA LEU A 155 -18.06 -1.30 29.92
C LEU A 155 -17.85 -1.83 31.33
N ILE A 156 -16.63 -2.28 31.66
CA ILE A 156 -16.28 -2.75 33.01
C ILE A 156 -16.44 -1.63 34.02
N ALA A 157 -15.95 -0.43 33.73
CA ALA A 157 -16.09 0.70 34.63
C ALA A 157 -17.56 1.01 34.92
N ARG A 158 -18.41 1.06 33.88
CA ARG A 158 -19.86 1.30 34.02
C ARG A 158 -20.57 0.19 34.78
N HIS A 159 -20.29 -1.08 34.47
CA HIS A 159 -20.90 -2.21 35.17
C HIS A 159 -20.42 -2.32 36.62
N GLY A 160 -19.15 -2.02 36.89
CA GLY A 160 -18.59 -1.96 38.23
C GLY A 160 -19.27 -0.91 39.09
N LEU A 161 -19.42 0.31 38.55
CA LEU A 161 -20.16 1.39 39.23
C LEU A 161 -21.63 1.01 39.48
N ALA A 162 -22.31 0.41 38.49
CA ALA A 162 -23.69 -0.02 38.63
C ALA A 162 -23.86 -1.11 39.69
N LEU A 163 -22.93 -2.08 39.75
CA LEU A 163 -22.91 -3.13 40.75
C LEU A 163 -22.71 -2.56 42.16
N THR A 164 -21.72 -1.69 42.34
CA THR A 164 -21.47 -1.01 43.61
C THR A 164 -22.71 -0.25 44.08
N LYS A 165 -23.38 0.47 43.17
CA LYS A 165 -24.63 1.18 43.49
C LYS A 165 -25.72 0.23 43.98
N THR A 166 -25.98 -0.88 43.28
CA THR A 166 -27.01 -1.85 43.70
C THR A 166 -26.67 -2.58 45.01
N LEU A 167 -25.38 -2.76 45.30
CA LEU A 167 -24.92 -3.31 46.58
C LEU A 167 -25.19 -2.34 47.73
N SER A 168 -24.88 -1.05 47.56
CA SER A 168 -25.18 -0.02 48.56
C SER A 168 -26.70 0.15 48.79
N GLU A 169 -27.51 0.03 47.74
CA GLU A 169 -28.98 0.03 47.87
C GLU A 169 -29.45 -1.16 48.72
N LEU A 170 -28.94 -2.37 48.48
CA LEU A 170 -29.25 -3.55 49.28
C LEU A 170 -28.87 -3.37 50.76
N GLU A 171 -27.69 -2.82 51.06
CA GLU A 171 -27.23 -2.55 52.43
C GLU A 171 -28.16 -1.58 53.19
N SER A 172 -28.84 -0.68 52.47
CA SER A 172 -29.78 0.29 53.04
C SER A 172 -31.22 -0.23 53.20
N THR A 173 -31.55 -1.43 52.70
CA THR A 173 -32.92 -1.95 52.76
C THR A 173 -33.25 -2.59 54.12
N HIS A 174 -34.40 -2.22 54.70
CA HIS A 174 -34.87 -2.73 55.99
C HIS A 174 -36.09 -3.67 55.88
N ALA A 175 -36.71 -3.79 54.69
CA ALA A 175 -37.91 -4.62 54.47
C ALA A 175 -37.57 -5.94 53.75
N PRO A 176 -38.06 -7.09 54.23
CA PRO A 176 -37.71 -8.41 53.66
C PRO A 176 -38.19 -8.62 52.22
N ASN A 177 -39.31 -8.01 51.80
CA ASN A 177 -39.77 -8.06 50.40
C ASN A 177 -38.89 -7.23 49.45
N GLU A 178 -38.37 -6.08 49.90
CA GLU A 178 -37.46 -5.23 49.11
C GLU A 178 -36.04 -5.81 49.04
N ALA A 179 -35.63 -6.55 50.07
CA ALA A 179 -34.37 -7.27 50.09
C ALA A 179 -34.32 -8.35 48.99
N ALA A 180 -35.42 -9.08 48.76
CA ALA A 180 -35.49 -10.10 47.71
C ALA A 180 -35.35 -9.51 46.30
N SER A 181 -36.03 -8.39 46.02
CA SER A 181 -35.90 -7.69 44.73
C SER A 181 -34.50 -7.09 44.53
N SER A 182 -33.92 -6.53 45.60
CA SER A 182 -32.59 -5.93 45.57
C SER A 182 -31.49 -6.98 45.38
N MET A 183 -31.60 -8.14 46.02
CA MET A 183 -30.71 -9.29 45.77
C MET A 183 -30.77 -9.74 44.31
N LYS A 184 -31.96 -9.79 43.71
CA LYS A 184 -32.10 -10.14 42.29
C LYS A 184 -31.42 -9.11 41.38
N ALA A 185 -31.58 -7.81 41.67
CA ALA A 185 -30.91 -6.75 40.93
C ALA A 185 -29.37 -6.84 41.05
N VAL A 186 -28.85 -7.12 42.25
CA VAL A 186 -27.42 -7.35 42.48
C VAL A 186 -26.93 -8.56 41.68
N GLN A 187 -27.68 -9.66 41.67
CA GLN A 187 -27.33 -10.87 40.90
C GLN A 187 -27.23 -10.57 39.39
N GLU A 188 -28.17 -9.80 38.84
CA GLU A 188 -28.16 -9.38 37.43
C GLU A 188 -26.95 -8.49 37.12
N ARG A 189 -26.65 -7.49 37.98
CA ARG A 189 -25.50 -6.59 37.81
C ARG A 189 -24.16 -7.32 37.98
N ALA A 190 -24.05 -8.25 38.92
CA ALA A 190 -22.87 -9.08 39.11
C ALA A 190 -22.63 -9.99 37.90
N THR A 191 -23.70 -10.53 37.32
CA THR A 191 -23.60 -11.34 36.09
C THR A 191 -23.09 -10.51 34.92
N LEU A 192 -23.63 -9.30 34.72
CA LEU A 192 -23.16 -8.37 33.68
C LEU A 192 -21.71 -7.96 33.88
N PHE A 193 -21.32 -7.61 35.11
CA PHE A 193 -19.95 -7.26 35.45
C PHE A 193 -18.99 -8.42 35.19
N ARG A 194 -19.38 -9.65 35.54
CA ARG A 194 -18.59 -10.86 35.27
C ARG A 194 -18.40 -11.08 33.78
N ILE A 195 -19.47 -10.99 32.98
CA ILE A 195 -19.41 -11.15 31.52
C ILE A 195 -18.44 -10.12 30.92
N THR A 196 -18.56 -8.84 31.29
CA THR A 196 -17.66 -7.80 30.76
C THR A 196 -16.23 -7.93 31.25
N SER A 197 -16.02 -8.37 32.50
CA SER A 197 -14.69 -8.66 33.05
C SER A 197 -13.99 -9.78 32.27
N THR A 198 -14.72 -10.86 31.96
CA THR A 198 -14.21 -11.93 31.10
C THR A 198 -13.90 -11.44 29.69
N ALA A 199 -14.77 -10.60 29.11
CA ALA A 199 -14.52 -10.02 27.78
C ALA A 199 -13.24 -9.18 27.74
N MET A 200 -12.96 -8.36 28.76
CA MET A 200 -11.72 -7.59 28.86
C MET A 200 -10.49 -8.47 29.02
N ILE A 201 -10.56 -9.52 29.84
CA ILE A 201 -9.44 -10.45 30.00
C ILE A 201 -9.09 -11.07 28.64
N ASN A 202 -10.10 -11.48 27.88
CA ASN A 202 -9.91 -12.03 26.54
C ASN A 202 -9.33 -10.97 25.58
N ALA A 203 -9.88 -9.76 25.56
CA ALA A 203 -9.39 -8.66 24.71
C ALA A 203 -7.93 -8.30 25.03
N CYS A 204 -7.55 -8.26 26.31
CA CYS A 204 -6.17 -8.08 26.76
C CYS A 204 -5.25 -9.21 26.29
N SER A 205 -5.71 -10.46 26.38
CA SER A 205 -4.93 -11.62 25.92
C SER A 205 -4.71 -11.58 24.41
N GLU A 206 -5.76 -11.32 23.63
CA GLU A 206 -5.68 -11.19 22.17
C GLU A 206 -4.75 -10.05 21.76
N PHE A 207 -4.86 -8.88 22.42
CA PHE A 207 -3.97 -7.75 22.15
C PHE A 207 -2.51 -8.06 22.51
N TYR A 208 -2.27 -8.76 23.62
CA TYR A 208 -0.94 -9.16 24.03
C TYR A 208 -0.29 -10.14 23.04
N GLU A 209 -1.03 -11.16 22.59
CA GLU A 209 -0.55 -12.12 21.59
C GLU A 209 -0.27 -11.45 20.25
N LEU A 210 -1.18 -10.57 19.80
CA LEU A 210 -1.00 -9.81 18.57
C LEU A 210 0.20 -8.87 18.67
N SER A 211 0.32 -8.09 19.75
CA SER A 211 1.45 -7.16 19.92
C SER A 211 2.80 -7.89 20.01
N GLN A 212 2.88 -9.05 20.67
CA GLN A 212 4.10 -9.86 20.68
C GLN A 212 4.49 -10.38 19.29
N SER A 213 3.53 -10.92 18.55
CA SER A 213 3.79 -11.47 17.21
C SER A 213 4.22 -10.38 16.23
N GLN A 214 3.55 -9.23 16.25
CA GLN A 214 3.86 -8.09 15.38
C GLN A 214 5.15 -7.36 15.80
N GLY A 215 5.44 -7.23 17.09
CA GLY A 215 6.65 -6.57 17.60
C GLY A 215 7.93 -7.24 17.09
N ARG A 216 8.01 -8.58 17.11
CA ARG A 216 9.15 -9.33 16.56
C ARG A 216 9.32 -9.13 15.06
N ARG A 217 8.22 -8.86 14.35
CA ARG A 217 8.22 -8.63 12.92
C ARG A 217 8.73 -7.24 12.59
N TRP A 218 8.25 -6.21 13.28
CA TRP A 218 8.74 -4.85 13.16
C TRP A 218 10.22 -4.73 13.49
N GLN A 219 10.67 -5.43 14.54
CA GLN A 219 12.09 -5.41 14.91
C GLN A 219 12.99 -5.95 13.76
N ARG A 220 12.57 -7.04 13.11
CA ARG A 220 13.27 -7.58 11.94
C ARG A 220 13.21 -6.64 10.74
N ALA A 221 12.05 -6.02 10.50
CA ALA A 221 11.84 -5.04 9.44
C ALA A 221 12.82 -3.86 9.54
N ILE A 222 12.88 -3.27 10.73
CA ILE A 222 13.70 -2.10 11.03
C ILE A 222 15.18 -2.45 10.92
N GLN A 223 15.58 -3.59 11.46
CA GLN A 223 16.97 -4.06 11.37
C GLN A 223 17.40 -4.26 9.91
N HIS A 224 16.56 -4.91 9.10
CA HIS A 224 16.83 -5.10 7.67
C HIS A 224 16.93 -3.76 6.92
N GLY A 225 16.01 -2.83 7.16
CA GLY A 225 16.06 -1.50 6.55
C GLY A 225 17.31 -0.71 6.95
N HIS A 226 17.74 -0.83 8.21
CA HIS A 226 18.97 -0.21 8.69
C HIS A 226 20.22 -0.77 7.99
N GLU A 227 20.30 -2.10 7.87
CA GLU A 227 21.40 -2.78 7.17
C GLU A 227 21.45 -2.43 5.68
N GLN A 228 20.30 -2.34 5.02
CA GLN A 228 20.23 -1.90 3.62
C GLN A 228 20.72 -0.46 3.45
N ARG A 229 20.31 0.45 4.35
CA ARG A 229 20.77 1.84 4.31
C ARG A 229 22.29 1.94 4.44
N LEU A 230 22.87 1.22 5.40
CA LEU A 230 24.33 1.18 5.58
C LEU A 230 25.04 0.67 4.31
N LYS A 231 24.56 -0.42 3.71
CA LYS A 231 25.11 -0.95 2.46
C LYS A 231 25.03 0.04 1.31
N LEU A 232 23.93 0.79 1.20
CA LEU A 232 23.76 1.81 0.18
C LEU A 232 24.70 3.01 0.41
N GLU A 233 24.86 3.44 1.67
CA GLU A 233 25.81 4.49 2.05
C GLU A 233 27.25 4.10 1.65
N GLU A 234 27.68 2.87 1.97
CA GLU A 234 28.99 2.34 1.56
C GLU A 234 29.16 2.29 0.04
N MET A 235 28.12 1.84 -0.69
CA MET A 235 28.14 1.77 -2.14
C MET A 235 28.27 3.16 -2.78
N VAL A 236 27.55 4.15 -2.26
CA VAL A 236 27.64 5.54 -2.71
C VAL A 236 29.03 6.10 -2.46
N GLU A 237 29.62 5.85 -1.28
CA GLU A 237 30.98 6.28 -0.97
C GLU A 237 32.00 5.65 -1.93
N GLN A 238 31.86 4.37 -2.21
CA GLN A 238 32.75 3.66 -3.13
C GLN A 238 32.61 4.19 -4.57
N LEU A 239 31.39 4.49 -5.01
CA LEU A 239 31.14 5.11 -6.31
C LEU A 239 31.77 6.50 -6.38
N ALA A 240 31.65 7.32 -5.34
CA ALA A 240 32.29 8.63 -5.27
C ALA A 240 33.82 8.53 -5.39
N LYS A 241 34.45 7.60 -4.67
CA LYS A 241 35.89 7.31 -4.78
C LYS A 241 36.29 6.90 -6.20
N ASN A 242 35.47 6.05 -6.84
CA ASN A 242 35.71 5.59 -8.21
C ASN A 242 35.63 6.74 -9.23
N VAL A 243 34.64 7.63 -9.10
CA VAL A 243 34.51 8.82 -9.97
C VAL A 243 35.75 9.70 -9.86
N VAL A 244 36.20 10.04 -8.65
CA VAL A 244 37.42 10.86 -8.44
C VAL A 244 38.66 10.20 -9.05
N SER A 245 38.80 8.87 -8.89
CA SER A 245 39.90 8.11 -9.49
C SER A 245 39.88 8.14 -11.02
N LEU A 246 38.70 7.97 -11.61
CA LEU A 246 38.51 8.02 -13.06
C LEU A 246 38.76 9.42 -13.62
N GLU A 247 38.28 10.47 -12.96
CA GLU A 247 38.58 11.86 -13.34
C GLU A 247 40.07 12.15 -13.31
N LYS A 248 40.79 11.68 -12.28
CA LYS A 248 42.24 11.84 -12.19
C LYS A 248 42.95 11.13 -13.35
N LYS A 249 42.55 9.89 -13.67
CA LYS A 249 43.11 9.13 -14.80
C LYS A 249 42.83 9.82 -16.15
N ALA A 250 41.61 10.31 -16.36
CA ALA A 250 41.24 11.03 -17.56
C ALA A 250 42.05 12.32 -17.74
N ARG A 251 42.27 13.09 -16.67
CA ARG A 251 43.13 14.29 -16.71
C ARG A 251 44.56 13.95 -17.11
N MET A 252 45.14 12.90 -16.52
CA MET A 252 46.50 12.47 -16.85
C MET A 252 46.65 12.05 -18.31
N SER A 253 45.64 11.40 -18.91
CA SER A 253 45.65 11.01 -20.32
C SER A 253 45.46 12.17 -21.31
N ILE A 254 44.95 13.32 -20.87
CA ILE A 254 44.77 14.51 -21.72
C ILE A 254 46.04 15.37 -21.72
N THR A 255 46.88 15.27 -20.68
CA THR A 255 48.10 16.06 -20.49
C THR A 255 49.39 15.36 -20.93
N GLY A 256 49.33 14.13 -21.47
CA GLY A 256 50.47 13.36 -21.97
C GLY A 256 50.31 12.98 -23.42
#